data_AF-A0A1Y1X7Z7-F1
#
_entry.id   AF-A0A1Y1X7Z7-F1
#
_cell.length_a   1.000
_cell.length_b   1.000
_cell.length_c   1.000
_cell.angle_alpha   90.00
_cell.angle_beta   90.00
_cell.angle_gamma   90.00
#
_symmetry.space_group_name_H-M   'P 1'
#
loop_
_entity.id
_entity.type
_entity.pdbx_description
1 polymer ?
#
loop_
_entity_poly.entity_id
_entity_poly.type
_entity_poly.pdbx_seq_one_letter_code
_entity_poly.pdbx_strand_id
1 'polypeptide(L)'
;KQDPYISVEYGVRSQRSKADKNGGQKPRWEDVFKFDIFEGDTEVRIYCLDQNLRDSSLIGQRAIDFAPALKSYQWDGWFGLTFQGVPAGDVYFEFTYY
;
A
#
# COMPACT_ATOMS: atom_id res chain seq x y z
N LYS A 1 13.87 -16.41 -1.02
CA LYS A 1 13.85 -14.94 -0.86
C LYS A 1 12.38 -14.53 -0.92
N GLN A 2 11.96 -13.52 -0.17
CA GLN A 2 10.54 -13.13 -0.13
C GLN A 2 10.05 -12.69 -1.51
N ASP A 3 8.74 -12.83 -1.75
CA ASP A 3 8.00 -12.41 -2.94
C ASP A 3 6.99 -11.31 -2.56
N PRO A 4 7.44 -10.07 -2.28
CA PRO A 4 6.58 -9.06 -1.68
C PRO A 4 5.54 -8.52 -2.67
N TYR A 5 4.34 -8.24 -2.19
CA TYR A 5 3.31 -7.48 -2.91
C TYR A 5 2.60 -6.50 -2.00
N ILE A 6 1.96 -5.51 -2.61
CA ILE A 6 1.15 -4.49 -1.94
C ILE A 6 -0.32 -4.84 -2.09
N SER A 7 -1.08 -4.74 -1.00
CA SER A 7 -2.53 -4.74 -0.99
C SER A 7 -3.02 -3.38 -0.48
N VAL A 8 -3.98 -2.81 -1.18
CA VAL A 8 -4.57 -1.50 -0.88
C VAL A 8 -6.05 -1.69 -0.64
N GLU A 9 -6.53 -1.28 0.54
CA GLU A 9 -7.92 -1.35 0.95
C GLU A 9 -8.49 0.04 1.16
N TYR A 10 -9.63 0.31 0.53
CA TYR A 10 -10.41 1.53 0.68
C TYR A 10 -11.88 1.16 0.86
N GLY A 11 -12.45 1.45 2.03
CA GLY A 11 -13.76 0.98 2.43
C GLY A 11 -13.89 -0.55 2.34
N VAL A 12 -14.77 -1.02 1.45
CA VAL A 12 -14.98 -2.46 1.18
C VAL A 12 -14.20 -2.99 -0.03
N ARG A 13 -13.46 -2.12 -0.72
CA ARG A 13 -12.74 -2.44 -1.95
C ARG A 13 -11.29 -2.76 -1.62
N SER A 14 -10.78 -3.84 -2.21
CA SER A 14 -9.39 -4.27 -2.07
C SER A 14 -8.78 -4.52 -3.44
N GLN A 15 -7.58 -3.99 -3.68
CA GLN A 15 -6.78 -4.22 -4.88
C GLN A 15 -5.35 -4.58 -4.47
N ARG A 16 -4.64 -5.33 -5.31
CA ARG A 16 -3.26 -5.73 -5.01
C ARG A 16 -2.34 -5.65 -6.22
N SER A 17 -1.06 -5.37 -5.99
CA SER A 17 -0.03 -5.41 -7.01
C SER A 17 0.30 -6.86 -7.39
N LYS A 18 1.09 -7.01 -8.45
CA LYS A 18 1.84 -8.26 -8.67
C LYS A 18 2.90 -8.44 -7.60
N ALA A 19 3.17 -9.69 -7.23
CA ALA A 19 4.31 -10.01 -6.38
C ALA A 19 5.64 -9.81 -7.12
N ASP A 20 6.58 -9.15 -6.46
CA ASP A 20 7.95 -9.02 -6.92
C ASP A 20 8.74 -10.27 -6.53
N LYS A 21 8.80 -11.23 -7.47
CA LYS A 21 9.43 -12.53 -7.25
C LYS A 21 10.90 -12.38 -6.91
N ASN A 22 11.30 -12.89 -5.75
CA ASN A 22 12.63 -12.75 -5.17
C ASN A 22 13.03 -11.29 -4.91
N GLY A 23 12.07 -10.38 -4.67
CA GLY A 23 12.32 -8.97 -4.37
C GLY A 23 13.09 -8.76 -3.05
N GLY A 24 12.87 -9.61 -2.05
CA GLY A 24 13.52 -9.51 -0.74
C GLY A 24 13.24 -8.16 -0.06
N GLN A 25 14.29 -7.48 0.43
CA GLN A 25 14.14 -6.25 1.23
C GLN A 25 13.91 -4.96 0.42
N LYS A 26 14.09 -4.99 -0.91
CA LYS A 26 13.93 -3.81 -1.78
C LYS A 26 13.04 -4.14 -2.97
N PRO A 27 11.78 -4.57 -2.73
CA PRO A 27 10.87 -4.90 -3.80
C PRO A 27 10.49 -3.67 -4.62
N ARG A 28 10.08 -3.88 -5.87
CA ARG A 28 9.60 -2.81 -6.77
C ARG A 28 8.29 -3.17 -7.43
N TRP A 29 7.39 -2.21 -7.49
CA TRP A 29 6.09 -2.31 -8.15
C TRP A 29 5.84 -1.05 -8.96
N GLU A 30 5.17 -1.21 -10.10
CA GLU A 30 4.74 -0.10 -10.99
C GLU A 30 3.22 -0.11 -11.14
N ASP A 31 2.52 -0.83 -10.25
CA ASP A 31 1.08 -1.01 -10.27
C ASP A 31 0.34 0.28 -9.89
N VAL A 32 -0.78 0.54 -10.56
CA VAL A 32 -1.67 1.67 -10.28
C VAL A 32 -3.00 1.14 -9.76
N PHE A 33 -3.42 1.65 -8.61
CA PHE A 33 -4.71 1.33 -7.99
C PHE A 33 -5.70 2.45 -8.24
N LYS A 34 -6.95 2.11 -8.58
CA LYS A 34 -8.00 3.10 -8.87
C LYS A 34 -9.22 2.86 -8.00
N PHE A 35 -9.63 3.86 -7.24
CA PHE A 35 -10.81 3.80 -6.38
C PHE A 35 -11.70 5.01 -6.66
N ASP A 36 -13.02 4.78 -6.73
CA ASP A 36 -13.99 5.88 -6.61
C ASP A 36 -14.00 6.35 -5.16
N ILE A 37 -13.80 7.64 -4.95
CA ILE A 37 -13.74 8.26 -3.62
C ILE A 37 -15.15 8.67 -3.18
N PHE A 38 -15.48 8.38 -1.92
CA PHE A 38 -16.74 8.79 -1.30
C PHE A 38 -16.51 9.93 -0.31
N GLU A 39 -17.45 10.86 -0.26
CA GLU A 39 -17.35 12.04 0.61
C GLU A 39 -17.21 11.63 2.07
N GLY A 40 -16.20 12.19 2.74
CA GLY A 40 -15.91 11.93 4.16
C GLY A 40 -15.03 10.71 4.44
N ASP A 41 -14.70 9.89 3.44
CA ASP A 41 -13.78 8.75 3.61
C ASP A 41 -12.44 9.02 2.92
N THR A 42 -11.43 9.35 3.73
CA THR A 42 -10.07 9.71 3.28
C THR A 42 -9.00 8.74 3.77
N GLU A 43 -9.36 7.60 4.36
CA GLU A 43 -8.41 6.60 4.85
C GLU A 43 -8.25 5.46 3.86
N VAL A 44 -7.00 5.16 3.49
CA VAL A 44 -6.63 3.94 2.77
C VAL A 44 -5.70 3.10 3.65
N ARG A 45 -5.92 1.78 3.68
CA ARG A 45 -5.03 0.84 4.37
C ARG A 45 -4.14 0.14 3.37
N ILE A 46 -2.85 0.19 3.65
CA ILE A 46 -1.81 -0.44 2.85
C ILE A 46 -1.23 -1.60 3.64
N TYR A 47 -1.07 -2.72 2.97
CA TYR A 47 -0.42 -3.91 3.49
C TYR A 47 0.68 -4.34 2.53
N CYS A 48 1.88 -4.55 3.04
CA CYS A 48 2.95 -5.25 2.34
C CYS A 48 2.96 -6.69 2.84
N LEU A 49 2.83 -7.65 1.93
CA LEU A 49 2.76 -9.08 2.25
C LEU A 49 3.77 -9.87 1.44
N ASP A 50 4.24 -10.97 2.00
CA ASP A 50 5.06 -11.98 1.33
C ASP A 50 4.16 -13.06 0.71
N GLN A 51 4.21 -13.23 -0.61
CA GLN A 51 3.40 -14.23 -1.30
C GLN A 51 4.03 -15.63 -1.16
N ASN A 52 3.39 -16.49 -0.36
CA ASN A 52 3.77 -17.90 -0.26
C ASN A 52 2.80 -18.81 -1.04
N LEU A 53 3.19 -20.08 -1.21
CA LEU A 53 2.39 -21.10 -1.90
C LEU A 53 1.04 -21.40 -1.23
N ARG A 54 0.92 -21.17 0.08
CA ARG A 54 -0.30 -21.44 0.85
C ARG A 54 -0.96 -20.13 1.26
N ASP A 55 -0.32 -19.42 2.17
CA ASP A 55 -0.87 -18.21 2.77
C ASP A 55 0.14 -17.07 2.76
N SER A 56 -0.32 -15.89 2.36
CA SER A 56 0.50 -14.68 2.44
C SER A 56 0.79 -14.31 3.89
N SER A 57 2.02 -13.86 4.15
CA SER A 57 2.44 -13.41 5.48
C SER A 57 2.58 -11.89 5.50
N LEU A 58 2.05 -11.22 6.51
CA LEU A 58 2.18 -9.77 6.63
C LEU A 58 3.64 -9.39 6.92
N ILE A 59 4.19 -8.48 6.10
CA ILE A 59 5.50 -7.85 6.32
C ILE A 59 5.33 -6.55 7.11
N GLY A 60 4.34 -5.74 6.74
CA GLY A 60 4.04 -4.47 7.42
C GLY A 60 2.79 -3.80 6.85
N GLN A 61 2.19 -2.89 7.61
CA GLN A 61 0.97 -2.20 7.24
C GLN A 61 0.98 -0.73 7.67
N ARG A 62 0.11 0.07 7.06
CA ARG A 62 -0.15 1.46 7.44
C ARG A 62 -1.52 1.93 6.95
N ALA A 63 -2.22 2.70 7.79
CA ALA A 63 -3.31 3.56 7.35
C ALA A 63 -2.75 4.92 6.91
N ILE A 64 -3.23 5.43 5.78
CA ILE A 64 -2.83 6.71 5.20
C ILE A 64 -4.08 7.56 5.00
N ASP A 65 -4.06 8.78 5.54
CA ASP A 65 -5.05 9.81 5.21
C ASP A 65 -4.61 10.52 3.93
N PHE A 66 -5.34 10.29 2.83
CA PHE A 66 -5.05 10.90 1.52
C PHE A 66 -5.75 12.24 1.30
N ALA A 67 -6.37 12.83 2.33
CA ALA A 67 -6.95 14.18 2.27
C ALA A 67 -6.03 15.26 1.65
N PRO A 68 -4.68 15.22 1.78
CA PRO A 68 -3.82 16.15 1.05
C PRO A 68 -4.04 16.12 -0.48
N ALA A 69 -4.12 14.94 -1.09
CA ALA A 69 -4.34 14.80 -2.53
C ALA A 69 -5.71 15.35 -2.99
N LEU A 70 -6.73 15.32 -2.12
CA LEU A 70 -8.04 15.91 -2.44
C LEU A 70 -7.99 17.44 -2.53
N LYS A 71 -6.99 18.08 -1.90
CA LYS A 71 -6.80 19.54 -1.92
C LYS A 71 -5.82 19.99 -3.00
N SER A 72 -4.71 19.26 -3.16
CA SER A 72 -3.63 19.62 -4.09
C SER A 72 -3.68 18.87 -5.43
N TYR A 73 -4.67 18.00 -5.65
CA TYR A 73 -4.80 17.06 -6.77
C TYR A 73 -3.71 15.98 -6.85
N GLN A 74 -2.54 16.23 -6.28
CA GLN A 74 -1.41 15.31 -6.21
C GLN A 74 -0.74 15.36 -4.85
N TRP A 75 -0.34 14.19 -4.34
CA TRP A 75 0.46 14.06 -3.14
C TRP A 75 1.26 12.76 -3.17
N ASP A 76 2.56 12.83 -2.93
CA ASP A 76 3.43 11.67 -2.90
C ASP A 76 4.35 11.67 -1.69
N GLY A 77 4.92 10.50 -1.39
CA GLY A 77 5.91 10.39 -0.34
C GLY A 77 6.24 8.97 0.08
N TRP A 78 7.20 8.88 1.00
CA TRP A 78 7.54 7.66 1.70
C TRP A 78 6.68 7.50 2.95
N PHE A 79 6.10 6.31 3.09
CA PHE A 79 5.23 5.93 4.18
C PHE A 79 5.85 4.75 4.93
N GLY A 80 6.36 5.00 6.14
CA GLY A 80 6.82 3.94 7.04
C GLY A 80 5.72 2.97 7.40
N LEU A 81 5.97 1.69 7.19
CA LEU A 81 5.12 0.56 7.54
C LEU A 81 5.45 0.07 8.94
N THR A 82 4.47 -0.56 9.59
CA THR A 82 4.65 -1.21 10.89
C THR A 82 4.14 -2.63 10.88
N PHE A 83 4.80 -3.52 11.63
CA PHE A 83 4.31 -4.85 11.94
C PHE A 83 4.18 -4.96 13.45
N GLN A 84 2.95 -5.16 13.94
CA GLN A 84 2.67 -5.23 15.38
C GLN A 84 3.25 -4.04 16.18
N GLY A 85 3.18 -2.83 15.59
CA GLY A 85 3.69 -1.59 16.19
C GLY A 85 5.19 -1.36 16.05
N VAL A 86 5.94 -2.31 15.48
CA VAL A 86 7.39 -2.18 15.23
C VAL A 86 7.63 -1.69 13.80
N PRO A 87 8.57 -0.77 13.55
CA PRO A 87 8.92 -0.34 12.19
C PRO A 87 9.30 -1.52 11.28
N ALA A 88 8.72 -1.55 10.07
CA ALA A 88 8.84 -2.67 9.13
C ALA A 88 9.22 -2.20 7.71
N GLY A 89 9.99 -1.12 7.61
CA GLY A 89 10.42 -0.52 6.34
C GLY A 89 9.49 0.61 5.88
N ASP A 90 9.72 1.11 4.66
CA ASP A 90 8.99 2.21 4.06
C ASP A 90 8.51 1.83 2.66
N VAL A 91 7.36 2.38 2.25
CA VAL A 91 6.81 2.23 0.90
C VAL A 91 6.54 3.59 0.30
N TYR A 92 6.91 3.79 -0.97
CA TYR A 92 6.60 5.01 -1.70
C TYR A 92 5.24 4.89 -2.38
N PHE A 93 4.40 5.92 -2.24
CA PHE A 93 3.15 6.07 -2.99
C PHE A 93 3.02 7.46 -3.56
N GLU A 94 2.36 7.53 -4.71
CA GLU A 94 1.84 8.75 -5.32
C GLU A 94 0.32 8.63 -5.38
N PHE A 95 -0.37 9.63 -4.83
CA PHE A 95 -1.82 9.79 -4.88
C PHE A 95 -2.16 10.89 -5.87
N THR A 96 -3.07 10.59 -6.81
CA THR A 96 -3.62 11.57 -7.75
C THR A 96 -5.15 11.54 -7.67
N TYR A 97 -5.76 12.71 -7.53
CA TYR A 97 -7.21 12.91 -7.52
C TYR A 97 -7.66 13.60 -8.82
N TYR A 98 -8.64 13.02 -9.51
CA TYR A 98 -9.18 13.51 -10.79
C TYR A 98 -10.66 13.15 -10.94
#